data_AF-A0A9R0VJW0-F1
#
_entry.id   AF-A0A9R0VJW0-F1
#
_cell.length_a   1.000
_cell.length_b   1.000
_cell.length_c   1.000
_cell.angle_alpha   90.00
_cell.angle_beta   90.00
_cell.angle_gamma   90.00
#
_symmetry.space_group_name_H-M   'P 1'
#
loop_
_entity.id
_entity.type
_entity.pdbx_description
1 polymer ?
#
loop_
_entity_poly.entity_id
_entity_poly.type
_entity_poly.pdbx_seq_one_letter_code
_entity_poly.pdbx_strand_id
1 'polypeptide(L)'
;MRGHGRRTRFDGRDLLSRWKGKKVLFVGDSISLNQWESLVCMLHAAAPASRTSYSRGNPVSTVTFQVRAVPCMFQLRFGVSH
;
A
#
# COMPACT_ATOMS: atom_id res chain seq x y z
N MET A 1 18.73 30.60 11.75
CA MET A 1 17.26 30.61 11.93
C MET A 1 16.76 29.17 11.98
N ARG A 2 16.09 28.77 13.07
CA ARG A 2 15.56 27.43 13.28
C ARG A 2 14.23 27.27 12.52
N GLY A 3 14.26 26.55 11.39
CA GLY A 3 13.08 26.09 10.67
C GLY A 3 12.81 24.63 11.01
N HIS A 4 11.88 24.39 11.94
CA HIS A 4 11.25 23.10 12.18
C HIS A 4 10.34 22.78 10.99
N GLY A 5 10.58 21.62 10.36
CA GLY A 5 9.76 21.15 9.25
C GLY A 5 10.46 20.07 8.44
N ARG A 6 10.91 18.99 9.10
CA ARG A 6 11.41 17.81 8.38
C ARG A 6 10.21 17.12 7.74
N ARG A 7 9.78 17.59 6.56
CA ARG A 7 8.86 16.86 5.68
C ARG A 7 9.54 15.53 5.37
N THR A 8 9.16 14.49 6.09
CA THR A 8 9.70 13.15 5.87
C THR A 8 9.27 12.75 4.47
N ARG A 9 10.25 12.59 3.57
CA ARG A 9 9.98 12.05 2.24
C ARG A 9 9.29 10.69 2.43
N PHE A 10 8.24 10.44 1.65
CA PHE A 10 7.58 9.14 1.66
C PHE A 10 8.60 8.08 1.27
N ASP A 11 8.86 7.14 2.18
CA ASP A 11 9.69 5.97 1.91
C ASP A 11 8.79 4.74 1.85
N GLY A 12 8.48 4.31 0.62
CA GLY A 12 7.67 3.12 0.42
C GLY A 12 8.32 1.89 1.03
N ARG A 13 9.66 1.77 1.02
CA ARG A 13 10.34 0.59 1.60
C ARG A 13 10.20 0.55 3.12
N ASP A 14 10.24 1.71 3.79
CA ASP A 14 9.98 1.79 5.23
C ASP A 14 8.54 1.39 5.56
N LEU A 15 7.56 1.87 4.79
CA LEU A 15 6.16 1.50 4.96
C LEU A 15 5.94 -0.02 4.77
N LEU A 16 6.55 -0.59 3.73
CA LEU A 16 6.55 -2.02 3.46
C LEU A 16 7.19 -2.84 4.58
N SER A 17 8.29 -2.33 5.15
CA SER A 17 8.97 -2.96 6.29
C SER A 17 8.09 -2.95 7.53
N ARG A 18 7.39 -1.83 7.82
CA ARG A 18 6.47 -1.71 8.96
C ARG A 18 5.23 -2.60 8.83
N TRP A 19 4.73 -2.75 7.61
CA TRP A 19 3.55 -3.57 7.30
C TRP A 19 3.88 -5.00 6.88
N LYS A 20 5.16 -5.39 7.00
CA LYS A 20 5.65 -6.73 6.74
C LYS A 20 4.88 -7.75 7.57
N GLY A 21 4.23 -8.71 6.90
CA GLY A 21 3.42 -9.74 7.54
C GLY A 21 2.06 -9.27 8.07
N LYS A 22 1.67 -8.02 7.83
CA LYS A 22 0.35 -7.48 8.19
C LYS A 22 -0.56 -7.42 6.97
N LYS A 23 -1.86 -7.58 7.21
CA LYS A 23 -2.93 -7.38 6.22
C LYS A 23 -3.59 -6.04 6.57
N VAL A 24 -3.52 -5.08 5.66
CA VAL A 24 -4.10 -3.74 5.87
C VAL A 24 -5.38 -3.66 5.06
N LEU A 25 -6.50 -3.41 5.72
CA LEU A 25 -7.80 -3.20 5.09
C LEU A 25 -8.14 -1.71 5.22
N PHE A 26 -8.28 -1.05 4.08
CA PHE A 26 -8.89 0.26 3.94
C PHE A 26 -10.38 0.06 3.72
N VAL A 27 -11.20 0.78 4.48
CA VAL A 27 -12.65 0.76 4.31
C VAL A 27 -13.11 2.19 4.11
N GLY A 28 -13.86 2.43 3.05
CA GLY A 28 -14.38 3.76 2.76
C GLY A 28 -15.32 3.76 1.57
N ASP A 29 -15.64 4.96 1.12
CA ASP A 29 -16.44 5.25 -0.07
C ASP A 29 -15.58 5.28 -1.35
N SER A 30 -16.21 5.50 -2.49
CA SER A 30 -15.56 5.54 -3.80
C SER A 30 -14.46 6.61 -3.96
N ILE A 31 -14.44 7.68 -3.16
CA ILE A 31 -13.34 8.67 -3.17
C ILE A 31 -12.10 8.08 -2.50
N SER A 32 -12.31 7.35 -1.41
CA SER A 32 -11.25 6.68 -0.66
C SER A 32 -10.53 5.60 -1.49
N LEU A 33 -11.20 5.03 -2.50
CA LEU A 33 -10.60 4.10 -3.47
C LEU A 33 -9.48 4.76 -4.27
N ASN A 34 -9.67 6.00 -4.74
CA ASN A 34 -8.67 6.69 -5.55
C ASN A 34 -7.38 6.99 -4.76
N GLN A 35 -7.51 7.25 -3.45
CA GLN A 35 -6.37 7.43 -2.56
C GLN A 35 -5.61 6.12 -2.36
N TRP A 36 -6.35 5.02 -2.17
CA TRP A 36 -5.78 3.69 -2.04
C TRP A 36 -5.04 3.25 -3.31
N GLU A 37 -5.61 3.46 -4.50
CA GLU A 37 -4.95 3.20 -5.80
C GLU A 37 -3.65 4.01 -5.94
N SER A 38 -3.69 5.29 -5.57
CA SER A 38 -2.49 6.15 -5.59
C SER A 38 -1.40 5.62 -4.66
N LEU A 39 -1.76 5.12 -3.47
CA LEU A 39 -0.82 4.49 -2.53
C LEU A 39 -0.22 3.20 -3.09
N VAL A 40 -1.04 2.35 -3.70
CA VAL A 40 -0.60 1.12 -4.37
C VAL A 40 0.44 1.44 -5.44
N CYS A 41 0.22 2.46 -6.28
CA CYS A 41 1.17 2.91 -7.29
C CYS A 41 2.50 3.38 -6.68
N MET A 42 2.46 4.16 -5.60
CA MET A 42 3.69 4.59 -4.91
C MET A 42 4.47 3.42 -4.32
N LEU A 43 3.77 2.43 -3.74
CA LEU A 43 4.39 1.21 -3.22
C LEU A 43 5.00 0.35 -4.33
N HIS A 44 4.31 0.24 -5.47
CA HIS A 44 4.81 -0.46 -6.65
C HIS A 44 6.09 0.20 -7.19
N ALA A 45 6.12 1.54 -7.28
CA ALA A 45 7.31 2.29 -7.69
C ALA A 45 8.48 2.16 -6.70
N ALA A 46 8.20 2.06 -5.39
CA ALA A 46 9.24 1.86 -4.37
C ALA A 46 9.83 0.44 -4.35
N ALA A 47 9.06 -0.55 -4.82
CA ALA A 47 9.45 -1.96 -4.86
C ALA A 47 9.18 -2.61 -6.25
N PRO A 48 9.85 -2.15 -7.33
CA PRO A 48 9.62 -2.65 -8.68
C PRO A 48 10.03 -4.12 -8.86
N ALA A 49 10.90 -4.64 -7.99
CA ALA A 49 11.32 -6.05 -7.99
C ALA A 49 10.27 -7.00 -7.36
N SER A 50 9.24 -6.45 -6.70
CA SER A 50 8.18 -7.22 -6.04
C SER A 50 7.13 -7.69 -7.03
N ARG A 51 6.70 -8.95 -6.91
CA ARG A 51 5.61 -9.50 -7.73
C ARG A 51 4.30 -8.99 -7.16
N THR A 52 3.67 -8.07 -7.88
CA THR A 52 2.43 -7.42 -7.47
C THR A 52 1.26 -8.05 -8.22
N SER A 53 0.26 -8.52 -7.48
CA SER A 53 -0.98 -9.08 -8.01
C SER A 53 -2.13 -8.18 -7.59
N TYR A 54 -2.82 -7.62 -8.57
CA TYR A 54 -4.01 -6.80 -8.36
C TYR A 54 -5.25 -7.63 -8.66
N SER A 55 -6.16 -7.74 -7.70
CA SER A 55 -7.43 -8.44 -7.83
C SER A 55 -8.54 -7.50 -7.41
N ARG A 56 -9.31 -7.01 -8.39
CA ARG A 56 -10.48 -6.16 -8.15
C ARG A 56 -11.70 -7.06 -7.95
N GLY A 57 -12.35 -6.96 -6.80
CA GLY A 57 -13.60 -7.64 -6.51
C GLY A 57 -14.63 -6.65 -5.97
N ASN A 58 -15.91 -6.86 -6.29
CA ASN A 58 -17.01 -6.23 -5.57
C ASN A 58 -17.45 -7.21 -4.47
N PRO A 59 -17.40 -6.86 -3.16
CA PRO A 59 -17.22 -5.52 -2.58
C PRO A 59 -15.78 -5.16 -2.13
N VAL A 60 -14.80 -6.08 -2.28
CA VAL A 60 -13.43 -5.87 -1.79
C VAL A 60 -12.39 -6.01 -2.91
N SER A 61 -11.62 -4.95 -3.13
CA SER A 61 -10.41 -4.96 -3.97
C SER A 61 -9.19 -5.36 -3.14
N THR A 62 -8.30 -6.17 -3.70
CA THR A 62 -7.12 -6.71 -3.02
C THR A 62 -5.88 -6.56 -3.88
N VAL A 63 -4.81 -6.04 -3.30
CA VAL A 63 -3.47 -6.04 -3.89
C VAL A 63 -2.52 -6.80 -2.98
N THR A 64 -1.85 -7.78 -3.56
CA THR A 64 -0.82 -8.55 -2.88
C THR A 64 0.51 -8.24 -3.52
N PHE A 65 1.50 -7.98 -2.69
CA PHE A 65 2.85 -7.73 -3.14
C PHE A 65 3.78 -8.75 -2.50
N GLN A 66 4.51 -9.47 -3.33
CA GLN A 66 5.47 -10.47 -2.94
C GLN A 66 6.88 -9.95 -3.23
N VAL A 67 7.57 -9.48 -2.20
CA VAL A 67 8.91 -8.94 -2.36
C VAL A 67 9.91 -10.11 -2.40
N ARG A 68 10.44 -10.49 -3.56
CA ARG A 68 11.33 -11.67 -3.72
C ARG A 68 12.55 -11.70 -2.77
N ALA A 69 13.03 -10.54 -2.33
CA ALA A 69 14.18 -10.44 -1.42
C ALA A 69 13.86 -10.77 0.05
N VAL A 70 12.57 -10.89 0.42
CA VAL A 70 12.15 -11.23 1.79
C VAL A 70 10.96 -12.21 1.74
N PRO A 71 10.86 -13.20 2.63
CA PRO A 71 9.72 -14.14 2.66
C PRO A 71 8.44 -13.48 3.20
N CYS A 72 8.09 -12.31 2.68
CA CYS A 72 7.08 -11.43 3.23
C CYS A 72 6.14 -11.01 2.14
N MET A 73 4.92 -11.54 2.20
CA MET A 73 3.80 -10.96 1.48
C MET A 73 3.18 -9.87 2.34
N PHE A 74 2.82 -8.76 1.72
CA PHE A 74 1.88 -7.81 2.30
C PHE A 74 0.65 -7.74 1.42
N GLN A 75 -0.51 -7.60 2.05
CA GLN A 75 -1.80 -7.56 1.38
C GLN A 75 -2.53 -6.29 1.77
N LEU A 76 -2.81 -5.46 0.77
CA LEU A 76 -3.62 -4.26 0.87
C LEU A 76 -5.03 -4.61 0.36
N ARG A 77 -6.05 -4.40 1.18
CA ARG A 77 -7.44 -4.61 0.80
C ARG A 77 -8.18 -3.28 0.87
N PHE A 78 -9.11 -3.06 -0.04
CA PHE A 78 -10.04 -1.94 -0.02
C PHE A 78 -11.47 -2.49 -0.05
N GLY A 79 -12.24 -2.24 0.99
CA GLY A 79 -13.67 -2.57 1.05
C GLY A 79 -14.53 -1.33 0.90
N VAL A 80 -15.60 -1.44 0.11
CA VAL A 80 -16.62 -0.38 0.05
C VAL A 80 -17.55 -0.53 1.26
N SER A 81 -17.64 0.49 2.10
CA SER A 81 -18.70 0.57 3.13
C SER A 81 -20.00 0.98 2.45
N HIS A 82 -20.99 0.10 2.47
CA HIS A 82 -22.34 0.37 1.99
C HIS A 82 -23.18 1.08 3.04
#